data_AF-A0A7J6NJF4-F1
#
_entry.id   AF-A0A7J6NJF4-F1
#
_cell.length_a   1.000
_cell.length_b   1.000
_cell.length_c   1.000
_cell.angle_alpha   90.00
_cell.angle_beta   90.00
_cell.angle_gamma   90.00
#
_symmetry.space_group_name_H-M   'P 1'
#
loop_
_entity.id
_entity.type
_entity.pdbx_description
1 polymer ?
#
loop_
_entity_poly.entity_id
_entity_poly.type
_entity_poly.pdbx_seq_one_letter_code
_entity_poly.pdbx_strand_id
1 'polypeptide(L)'
;MATAAYIGLKAARRQQASAARIFQKYDTDKTLQLERDQLALLLRDYNGGKDPDADEVEFILKVADTDGTDAIGQDEVLYALKVWSTYRHAKERIREYFEKYDFTRDGYFGP
;
A
#
# COMPACT_ATOMS: atom_id res chain seq x y z
N MET A 1 -5.38 19.92 29.21
CA MET A 1 -4.04 19.76 28.59
C MET A 1 -3.48 18.33 28.64
N ALA A 2 -3.82 17.45 29.59
CA ALA A 2 -3.26 16.08 29.67
C ALA A 2 -3.90 15.01 28.74
N THR A 3 -5.09 15.27 28.18
CA THR A 3 -5.86 14.26 27.43
C THR A 3 -5.37 14.04 26.00
N ALA A 4 -4.97 15.10 25.30
CA ALA A 4 -4.52 15.01 23.90
C ALA A 4 -3.19 14.25 23.77
N ALA A 5 -2.23 14.48 24.67
CA ALA A 5 -0.95 13.77 24.69
C ALA A 5 -1.13 12.26 24.96
N TYR A 6 -2.04 11.89 25.87
CA TYR A 6 -2.35 10.49 26.17
C TYR A 6 -3.04 9.77 24.99
N ILE A 7 -3.97 10.45 24.30
CA ILE A 7 -4.62 9.91 23.10
C ILE A 7 -3.59 9.70 21.97
N GLY A 8 -2.69 10.66 21.75
CA GLY A 8 -1.61 10.54 20.77
C GLY A 8 -0.68 9.35 21.04
N LEU A 9 -0.24 9.18 22.30
CA LEU A 9 0.63 8.07 22.70
C LEU A 9 -0.05 6.70 22.51
N LYS A 10 -1.37 6.61 22.79
CA LYS A 10 -2.15 5.39 22.59
C LYS A 10 -2.31 5.05 21.11
N ALA A 11 -2.49 6.06 20.24
CA ALA A 11 -2.60 5.88 18.80
C ALA A 11 -1.25 5.42 18.19
N ALA A 12 -0.14 6.08 18.55
CA ALA A 12 1.19 5.72 18.08
C ALA A 12 1.57 4.28 18.47
N ARG A 13 1.29 3.85 19.71
CA ARG A 13 1.51 2.46 20.15
C ARG A 13 0.72 1.45 19.34
N ARG A 14 -0.50 1.78 18.91
CA ARG A 14 -1.31 0.91 18.05
C ARG A 14 -0.72 0.81 16.65
N GLN A 15 -0.26 1.93 16.09
CA GLN A 15 0.39 1.95 14.79
C GLN A 15 1.68 1.12 14.80
N GLN A 16 2.55 1.32 15.79
CA GLN A 16 3.76 0.50 15.96
C GLN A 16 3.43 -0.99 16.14
N ALA A 17 2.43 -1.33 16.95
CA ALA A 17 2.03 -2.73 17.12
C ALA A 17 1.49 -3.36 15.81
N SER A 18 0.78 -2.59 14.99
CA SER A 18 0.32 -3.03 13.68
C SER A 18 1.48 -3.22 12.69
N ALA A 19 2.39 -2.24 12.61
CA ALA A 19 3.59 -2.33 11.78
C ALA A 19 4.44 -3.54 12.17
N ALA A 20 4.74 -3.72 13.46
CA ALA A 20 5.52 -4.84 13.95
C ALA A 20 4.92 -6.22 13.58
N ARG A 21 3.58 -6.34 13.60
CA ARG A 21 2.90 -7.59 13.17
C ARG A 21 3.03 -7.85 11.67
N ILE A 22 3.03 -6.79 10.86
CA ILE A 22 3.24 -6.91 9.41
C ILE A 22 4.66 -7.43 9.16
N PHE A 23 5.66 -6.79 9.75
CA PHE A 23 7.06 -7.22 9.61
C PHE A 23 7.28 -8.65 10.08
N GLN A 24 6.72 -9.03 11.23
CA GLN A 24 6.82 -10.42 11.71
C GLN A 24 6.32 -11.46 10.67
N LYS A 25 5.38 -11.08 9.81
CA LYS A 25 4.81 -11.97 8.80
C LYS A 25 5.55 -11.95 7.47
N TYR A 26 5.98 -10.78 6.99
CA TYR A 26 6.48 -10.62 5.62
C TYR A 26 7.98 -10.35 5.51
N ASP A 27 8.61 -9.81 6.55
CA ASP A 27 10.07 -9.62 6.61
C ASP A 27 10.75 -10.96 6.94
N THR A 28 10.93 -11.76 5.89
CA THR A 28 11.37 -13.17 6.02
C THR A 28 12.86 -13.31 6.30
N ASP A 29 13.66 -12.35 5.85
CA ASP A 29 15.10 -12.27 6.03
C ASP A 29 15.51 -11.38 7.22
N LYS A 30 14.55 -10.73 7.88
CA LYS A 30 14.70 -9.98 9.13
C LYS A 30 15.56 -8.73 8.97
N THR A 31 15.42 -8.06 7.83
CA THR A 31 16.12 -6.80 7.53
C THR A 31 15.48 -5.61 8.23
N LEU A 32 14.28 -5.77 8.80
CA LEU A 32 13.39 -4.71 9.27
C LEU A 32 12.95 -3.76 8.16
N GLN A 33 13.09 -4.21 6.92
CA GLN A 33 12.59 -3.57 5.71
C GLN A 33 11.78 -4.61 4.92
N LEU A 34 10.88 -4.16 4.05
CA LEU A 34 10.20 -5.03 3.10
C LEU A 34 10.71 -4.70 1.71
N GLU A 35 11.50 -5.60 1.12
CA GLU A 35 11.91 -5.47 -0.27
C GLU A 35 10.73 -5.78 -1.21
N ARG A 36 10.93 -5.50 -2.50
CA ARG A 36 9.90 -5.62 -3.54
C ARG A 36 9.06 -6.90 -3.49
N ASP A 37 9.69 -8.07 -3.33
CA ASP A 37 8.97 -9.36 -3.32
C ASP A 37 8.13 -9.53 -2.05
N GLN A 38 8.65 -9.10 -0.90
CA GLN A 38 7.93 -9.14 0.37
C GLN A 38 6.78 -8.12 0.38
N LEU A 39 7.00 -6.93 -0.19
CA LEU A 39 5.97 -5.93 -0.40
C LEU A 39 4.86 -6.47 -1.32
N ALA A 40 5.21 -7.15 -2.42
CA ALA A 40 4.22 -7.74 -3.32
C ALA A 40 3.30 -8.74 -2.60
N LEU A 41 3.87 -9.59 -1.73
CA LEU A 41 3.10 -10.51 -0.89
C LEU A 41 2.16 -9.79 0.08
N LEU A 42 2.64 -8.72 0.72
CA LEU A 42 1.82 -7.87 1.58
C LEU A 42 0.64 -7.28 0.80
N LEU A 43 0.90 -6.67 -0.35
CA LEU A 43 -0.13 -6.01 -1.16
C LEU A 43 -1.17 -7.01 -1.69
N ARG A 44 -0.74 -8.22 -2.08
CA ARG A 44 -1.61 -9.32 -2.48
C ARG A 44 -2.58 -9.72 -1.36
N ASP A 45 -2.08 -9.94 -0.15
CA ASP A 45 -2.91 -10.36 0.98
C ASP A 45 -3.92 -9.28 1.36
N TYR A 46 -3.54 -8.00 1.25
CA TYR A 46 -4.43 -6.86 1.45
C TYR A 46 -5.32 -6.54 0.24
N ASN A 47 -5.23 -7.33 -0.83
CA ASN A 47 -6.03 -7.26 -2.04
C ASN A 47 -6.86 -8.54 -2.27
N GLY A 48 -7.22 -9.24 -1.19
CA GLY A 48 -8.03 -10.45 -1.27
C GLY A 48 -7.33 -11.61 -2.02
N GLY A 49 -6.01 -11.63 -2.02
CA GLY A 49 -5.21 -12.70 -2.63
C GLY A 49 -4.88 -12.48 -4.11
N LYS A 50 -5.33 -11.38 -4.74
CA LYS A 50 -4.99 -11.04 -6.12
C LYS A 50 -3.61 -10.39 -6.19
N ASP A 51 -2.74 -10.98 -6.99
CA ASP A 51 -1.38 -10.50 -7.18
C ASP A 51 -1.37 -9.08 -7.79
N PRO A 52 -0.57 -8.15 -7.24
CA PRO A 52 -0.33 -6.86 -7.86
C PRO A 52 0.61 -7.01 -9.07
N ASP A 53 0.47 -6.13 -10.06
CA ASP A 53 1.38 -6.05 -11.19
C ASP A 53 2.74 -5.47 -10.76
N ALA A 54 3.82 -5.78 -11.48
CA ALA A 54 5.17 -5.31 -11.13
C ALA A 54 5.27 -3.77 -11.07
N ASP A 55 4.52 -3.07 -11.92
CA ASP A 55 4.43 -1.61 -11.93
C ASP A 55 3.61 -1.06 -10.76
N GLU A 56 2.61 -1.81 -10.29
CA GLU A 56 1.85 -1.45 -9.08
C GLU A 56 2.75 -1.52 -7.85
N VAL A 57 3.51 -2.60 -7.70
CA VAL A 57 4.47 -2.76 -6.59
C VAL A 57 5.51 -1.64 -6.63
N GLU A 58 6.07 -1.34 -7.80
CA GLU A 58 7.02 -0.25 -7.99
C GLU A 58 6.43 1.12 -7.64
N PHE A 59 5.20 1.38 -8.07
CA PHE A 59 4.51 2.63 -7.75
C PHE A 59 4.32 2.78 -6.24
N ILE A 60 3.88 1.73 -5.55
CA ILE A 60 3.70 1.77 -4.10
C ILE A 60 5.03 1.97 -3.38
N LEU A 61 6.08 1.25 -3.80
CA LEU A 61 7.43 1.40 -3.25
C LEU A 61 7.90 2.86 -3.37
N LYS A 62 7.90 3.42 -4.58
CA LYS A 62 8.36 4.80 -4.84
C LYS A 62 7.57 5.88 -4.10
N VAL A 63 6.29 5.66 -3.84
CA VAL A 63 5.46 6.66 -3.15
C VAL A 63 5.60 6.57 -1.64
N ALA A 64 5.83 5.36 -1.11
CA ALA A 64 5.84 5.11 0.33
C ALA A 64 7.23 5.07 0.96
N ASP A 65 8.28 4.77 0.18
CA ASP A 65 9.68 4.93 0.57
C ASP A 65 10.03 6.42 0.65
N THR A 66 9.91 6.96 1.86
CA THR A 66 10.13 8.36 2.18
C THR A 66 11.55 8.64 2.65
N ASP A 67 12.24 7.63 3.15
CA ASP A 67 13.64 7.72 3.59
C ASP A 67 14.66 7.37 2.50
N GLY A 68 14.21 6.85 1.35
CA GLY A 68 15.01 6.58 0.16
C GLY A 68 15.85 5.33 0.28
N THR A 69 15.34 4.31 0.95
CA THR A 69 16.05 3.04 1.19
C THR A 69 15.84 2.00 0.09
N ASP A 70 15.02 2.29 -0.93
CA ASP A 70 14.55 1.35 -1.95
C ASP A 70 13.82 0.13 -1.36
N ALA A 71 13.31 0.27 -0.13
CA ALA A 71 12.53 -0.73 0.60
C ALA A 71 11.49 -0.03 1.49
N ILE A 72 10.56 -0.77 2.08
CA ILE A 72 9.57 -0.20 3.00
C ILE A 72 9.96 -0.47 4.45
N GLY A 73 10.19 0.60 5.23
CA GLY A 73 10.47 0.52 6.66
C GLY A 73 9.22 0.39 7.54
N GLN A 74 9.44 0.17 8.85
CA GLN A 74 8.35 0.06 9.83
C GLN A 74 7.49 1.31 9.93
N ASP A 75 8.08 2.49 9.77
CA ASP A 75 7.37 3.77 9.85
C ASP A 75 6.59 4.07 8.55
N GLU A 76 6.87 3.34 7.48
CA GLU A 76 6.32 3.57 6.14
C GLU A 76 5.24 2.56 5.76
N VAL A 77 5.26 1.35 6.32
CA VAL A 77 4.37 0.25 5.91
C VAL A 77 2.88 0.57 6.02
N LEU A 78 2.46 1.32 7.04
CA LEU A 78 1.07 1.73 7.17
C LEU A 78 0.68 2.79 6.14
N TYR A 79 1.64 3.63 5.74
CA TYR A 79 1.45 4.58 4.66
C TYR A 79 1.39 3.85 3.31
N ALA A 80 2.28 2.88 3.05
CA ALA A 80 2.24 2.02 1.87
C ALA A 80 0.86 1.35 1.69
N LEU A 81 0.30 0.77 2.76
CA LEU A 81 -1.05 0.18 2.72
C LEU A 81 -2.16 1.20 2.43
N LYS A 82 -2.03 2.43 2.94
CA LYS A 82 -2.97 3.53 2.65
C LYS A 82 -2.89 3.95 1.18
N VAL A 83 -1.69 4.09 0.63
CA VAL A 83 -1.46 4.41 -0.79
C VAL A 83 -2.05 3.29 -1.64
N TRP A 84 -1.81 2.03 -1.30
CA TRP A 84 -2.36 0.87 -2.01
C TRP A 84 -3.87 0.87 -2.06
N SER A 85 -4.54 1.02 -0.90
CA SER A 85 -6.01 1.09 -0.84
C SER A 85 -6.55 2.26 -1.68
N THR A 86 -5.90 3.43 -1.63
CA THR A 86 -6.31 4.61 -2.39
C THR A 86 -6.18 4.37 -3.89
N TYR A 87 -5.04 3.84 -4.33
CA TYR A 87 -4.77 3.49 -5.72
C TYR A 87 -5.78 2.48 -6.25
N ARG A 88 -6.09 1.44 -5.47
CA ARG A 88 -7.08 0.40 -5.83
C ARG A 88 -8.47 0.98 -6.06
N HIS A 89 -8.95 1.81 -5.15
CA HIS A 89 -10.26 2.48 -5.32
C HIS A 89 -10.27 3.42 -6.51
N ALA A 90 -9.18 4.13 -6.78
CA ALA A 90 -9.06 4.97 -7.96
C ALA A 90 -9.07 4.13 -9.26
N LYS A 91 -8.29 3.04 -9.31
CA LYS A 91 -8.21 2.11 -10.46
C LYS A 91 -9.57 1.50 -10.78
N GLU A 92 -10.30 1.05 -9.76
CA GLU A 92 -11.66 0.48 -9.93
C GLU A 92 -12.64 1.51 -10.46
N ARG A 93 -12.64 2.73 -9.91
CA ARG A 93 -13.47 3.83 -10.42
C ARG A 93 -13.13 4.19 -11.87
N ILE A 94 -11.84 4.33 -12.19
CA ILE A 94 -11.41 4.66 -13.55
C ILE A 94 -11.87 3.56 -14.51
N ARG A 95 -11.73 2.29 -14.12
CA ARG A 95 -12.23 1.16 -14.92
C ARG A 95 -13.74 1.23 -15.16
N GLU A 96 -14.52 1.53 -14.13
CA GLU A 96 -15.98 1.70 -14.26
C GLU A 96 -16.34 2.80 -15.27
N TYR A 97 -15.67 3.97 -15.18
CA TYR A 97 -15.86 5.03 -16.16
C TYR A 97 -15.42 4.61 -17.56
N PHE A 98 -14.33 3.87 -17.66
CA PHE A 98 -13.81 3.38 -18.92
C PHE A 98 -14.80 2.43 -19.59
N GLU A 99 -15.30 1.41 -18.87
CA GLU A 99 -16.31 0.47 -19.37
C GLU A 99 -17.62 1.17 -19.77
N LYS A 100 -17.96 2.28 -19.11
CA LYS A 100 -19.16 3.06 -19.43
C LYS A 100 -19.03 3.88 -20.72
N TYR A 101 -17.84 4.36 -21.05
CA TYR A 101 -17.64 5.36 -22.11
C TYR A 101 -16.74 4.91 -23.27
N ASP A 102 -15.99 3.81 -23.12
CA ASP A 102 -15.33 3.11 -24.22
C ASP A 102 -16.35 2.21 -24.95
N PHE A 103 -17.17 2.84 -25.80
CA PHE A 103 -18.21 2.15 -26.56
C PHE A 103 -17.64 1.18 -27.61
N THR A 104 -16.45 1.48 -28.12
CA THR A 104 -15.76 0.70 -29.17
C THR A 104 -14.98 -0.46 -28.59
N ARG A 105 -14.71 -0.46 -27.28
CA ARG A 105 -13.88 -1.43 -26.54
C ARG A 105 -12.47 -1.53 -27.11
N ASP A 106 -11.98 -0.44 -27.70
CA ASP A 106 -10.67 -0.37 -28.34
C ASP A 106 -9.58 0.16 -27.42
N GLY A 107 -9.91 0.52 -26.18
CA GLY A 107 -8.95 1.10 -25.25
C GLY A 107 -8.79 2.62 -25.41
N TYR A 108 -9.69 3.28 -26.14
CA TYR A 108 -9.76 4.73 -26.25
C TYR A 108 -11.17 5.25 -25.96
N PHE A 109 -11.25 6.50 -25.49
CA PHE A 109 -12.52 7.21 -25.54
C PHE A 109 -12.77 7.62 -26.99
N GLY A 110 -13.76 6.98 -27.63
CA GLY A 110 -14.20 7.35 -28.97
C GLY A 110 -14.70 8.81 -29.03
N PRO A 111 -14.74 9.42 -30.23
CA PRO A 111 -15.35 10.74 -30.44
C PRO A 111 -16.86 10.77 -30.11
#